data_AF-A0A1S4DF74-F1
#
_entry.id   AF-A0A1S4DF74-F1
#
_cell.length_a   1.000
_cell.length_b   1.000
_cell.length_c   1.000
_cell.angle_alpha   90.00
_cell.angle_beta   90.00
_cell.angle_gamma   90.00
#
_symmetry.space_group_name_H-M   'P 1'
#
loop_
_entity.id
_entity.type
_entity.pdbx_description
1 polymer ?
#
loop_
_entity_poly.entity_id
_entity_poly.type
_entity_poly.pdbx_seq_one_letter_code
_entity_poly.pdbx_strand_id
1 'polypeptide(L)'
;MLYSWWILPKLKHQKLKANGFEGPAPSFPLGNINEMKKEPMNTASSATSSASLYALSISRDIHSLAFPYFARWQKLHGKVFTYWLGTEPFVYIADPEFIKKMSAGVMGKSWGKPTVFKRDRGPPVMVEGDEWVRHRHLITPAFTQANVKGMASLMAESAKNMLHRWAALINSGNTEIDVEKEIINTAGEIIAKTSFGISYEHAEKVFNKLRTMQFTLFKSTRYVGVPYGNLINYVPERYESGTKMCAQYLGAIYKELTLTDAQSEEQNSDNDNNVDESGDETPFPRED
;
A
#
# COMPACT_ATOMS: atom_id res chain seq x y z
N MET A 1 -3.35 16.00 32.13
CA MET A 1 -2.18 15.73 31.26
C MET A 1 -1.28 14.62 31.83
N LEU A 2 -0.65 14.81 32.99
CA LEU A 2 0.25 13.81 33.62
C LEU A 2 -0.39 12.42 33.81
N TYR A 3 -1.66 12.37 34.24
CA TYR A 3 -2.39 11.10 34.41
C TYR A 3 -2.49 10.30 33.10
N SER A 4 -2.83 10.96 32.00
CA SER A 4 -3.04 10.31 30.70
C SER A 4 -1.73 9.81 30.08
N TRP A 5 -0.60 10.49 30.32
CA TRP A 5 0.66 10.19 29.64
C TRP A 5 1.66 9.42 30.48
N TRP A 6 1.58 9.49 31.80
CA TRP A 6 2.52 8.81 32.69
C TRP A 6 1.87 7.68 33.46
N ILE A 7 0.67 7.93 34.02
CA ILE A 7 -0.01 6.95 34.89
C ILE A 7 -0.69 5.87 34.04
N LEU A 8 -1.51 6.24 33.06
CA LEU A 8 -2.21 5.27 32.21
C LEU A 8 -1.25 4.32 31.46
N PRO A 9 -0.15 4.76 30.82
CA PRO A 9 0.77 3.85 30.15
C PRO A 9 1.48 2.91 31.12
N LYS A 10 1.84 3.38 32.32
CA LYS A 10 2.41 2.52 33.37
C LYS A 10 1.42 1.46 33.86
N LEU A 11 0.16 1.84 34.08
CA LEU A 11 -0.90 0.89 34.45
C LEU A 11 -1.16 -0.14 33.35
N LYS A 12 -1.20 0.29 32.07
CA LYS A 12 -1.28 -0.60 30.91
C LYS A 12 -0.09 -1.57 30.87
N HIS A 13 1.13 -1.09 31.09
CA HIS A 13 2.32 -1.92 31.12
C HIS A 13 2.27 -2.97 32.23
N GLN A 14 1.89 -2.56 33.45
CA GLN A 14 1.72 -3.50 34.57
C GLN A 14 0.64 -4.54 34.27
N LYS A 15 -0.49 -4.13 33.68
CA LYS A 15 -1.56 -5.05 33.29
C LYS A 15 -1.10 -6.06 32.24
N LEU A 16 -0.38 -5.62 31.20
CA LEU A 16 0.15 -6.52 30.17
C LEU A 16 1.13 -7.53 30.78
N LYS A 17 2.05 -7.07 31.63
CA LYS A 17 2.98 -7.94 32.34
C LYS A 17 2.26 -8.96 33.23
N ALA A 18 1.23 -8.53 33.97
CA ALA A 18 0.42 -9.42 34.80
C ALA A 18 -0.35 -10.48 33.99
N ASN A 19 -0.60 -10.24 32.69
CA ASN A 19 -1.21 -11.20 31.77
C ASN A 19 -0.17 -12.02 30.98
N GLY A 20 1.10 -11.99 31.38
CA GLY A 20 2.18 -12.76 30.73
C GLY A 20 2.76 -12.13 29.47
N PHE A 21 2.38 -10.90 29.13
CA PHE A 21 2.97 -10.16 28.03
C PHE A 21 4.18 -9.36 28.51
N GLU A 22 5.36 -9.93 28.33
CA GLU A 22 6.64 -9.27 28.61
C GLU A 22 7.30 -8.74 27.32
N GLY A 23 8.41 -8.00 27.46
CA GLY A 23 9.12 -7.43 26.32
C GLY A 23 10.16 -6.38 26.74
N PRO A 24 10.75 -5.66 25.77
CA PRO A 24 11.74 -4.63 26.06
C PRO A 24 11.15 -3.50 26.91
N ALA A 25 11.88 -3.06 27.93
CA ALA A 25 11.40 -2.02 28.84
C ALA A 25 11.22 -0.67 28.09
N PRO A 26 10.03 -0.05 28.14
CA PRO A 26 9.79 1.20 27.45
C PRO A 26 10.40 2.40 28.18
N SER A 27 10.94 3.36 27.43
CA SER A 27 11.46 4.64 27.94
C SER A 27 10.46 5.77 27.70
N PHE A 28 9.99 6.46 28.73
CA PHE A 28 9.10 7.62 28.51
C PHE A 28 9.89 8.83 27.97
N PRO A 29 9.35 9.62 27.02
CA PRO A 29 8.05 9.48 26.35
C PRO A 29 8.06 8.66 25.06
N LEU A 30 9.22 8.10 24.68
CA LEU A 30 9.48 7.56 23.34
C LEU A 30 9.22 6.05 23.20
N GLY A 31 8.87 5.36 24.28
CA GLY A 31 8.77 3.91 24.32
C GLY A 31 10.10 3.28 23.93
N ASN A 32 10.07 2.42 22.91
CA ASN A 32 11.24 1.76 22.33
C ASN A 32 11.75 2.42 21.04
N ILE A 33 11.19 3.58 20.62
CA ILE A 33 11.54 4.23 19.34
C ILE A 33 13.04 4.55 19.25
N ASN A 34 13.66 4.97 20.34
CA ASN A 34 15.10 5.26 20.35
C ASN A 34 15.95 4.01 20.09
N GLU A 35 15.55 2.86 20.64
CA GLU A 35 16.23 1.59 20.40
C GLU A 35 16.07 1.15 18.95
N MET A 36 14.88 1.36 18.37
CA MET A 36 14.62 1.09 16.95
C MET A 36 15.42 2.02 16.02
N LYS A 37 15.61 3.29 16.39
CA LYS A 37 16.36 4.30 15.60
C LYS A 37 17.88 4.21 15.74
N LYS A 38 18.40 3.66 16.82
CA LYS A 38 19.84 3.44 17.02
C LYS A 38 20.39 2.29 16.16
N GLU A 39 19.50 1.52 15.54
CA GLU A 39 19.81 0.32 14.76
C GLU A 39 19.74 0.50 13.22
N PRO A 40 20.30 1.56 12.63
CA PRO A 40 20.75 1.50 11.25
C PRO A 40 22.29 1.53 11.24
N MET A 41 22.90 0.58 10.52
CA MET A 41 24.25 0.73 9.96
C MET A 41 25.48 0.37 10.84
N ASN A 42 25.40 -0.60 11.76
CA ASN A 42 26.62 -1.18 12.36
C ASN A 42 26.92 -2.63 11.93
N THR A 43 25.98 -3.33 11.28
CA THR A 43 26.26 -4.61 10.64
C THR A 43 26.75 -4.49 9.20
N ALA A 44 26.73 -3.29 8.61
CA ALA A 44 27.31 -3.01 7.28
C ALA A 44 28.68 -2.31 7.33
N SER A 45 29.05 -1.70 8.48
CA SER A 45 30.21 -0.80 8.58
C SER A 45 31.53 -1.49 8.95
N SER A 46 31.55 -2.82 9.08
CA SER A 46 32.79 -3.59 9.32
C SER A 46 33.16 -4.52 8.16
N ALA A 47 32.52 -4.40 7.01
CA ALA A 47 32.83 -5.21 5.83
C ALA A 47 33.70 -4.43 4.83
N THR A 48 34.95 -4.18 5.20
CA THR A 48 35.99 -3.73 4.27
C THR A 48 36.43 -4.91 3.40
N SER A 49 35.62 -5.31 2.42
CA SER A 49 36.02 -6.14 1.28
C SER A 49 34.87 -6.29 0.28
N SER A 50 35.08 -5.89 -0.97
CA SER A 50 34.13 -5.98 -2.09
C SER A 50 33.58 -7.41 -2.34
N ALA A 51 34.26 -8.45 -1.83
CA ALA A 51 33.81 -9.83 -1.89
C ALA A 51 32.59 -10.12 -0.97
N SER A 52 32.36 -9.34 0.10
CA SER A 52 31.24 -9.59 1.02
C SER A 52 29.91 -9.00 0.54
N LEU A 53 29.92 -8.07 -0.42
CA LEU A 53 28.69 -7.49 -0.99
C LEU A 53 27.92 -8.54 -1.80
N TYR A 54 28.63 -9.45 -2.48
CA TYR A 54 28.04 -10.63 -3.11
C TYR A 54 27.66 -11.71 -2.08
N ALA A 55 28.29 -11.79 -0.91
CA ALA A 55 27.90 -12.74 0.15
C ALA A 55 26.70 -12.25 1.00
N LEU A 56 26.42 -10.94 1.01
CA LEU A 56 25.12 -10.38 1.46
C LEU A 56 23.98 -10.76 0.51
N SER A 57 24.29 -11.25 -0.70
CA SER A 57 23.29 -11.80 -1.59
C SER A 57 22.73 -13.10 -1.00
N ILE A 58 21.43 -13.04 -0.69
CA ILE A 58 20.60 -14.17 -0.24
C ILE A 58 20.91 -14.66 1.19
N SER A 59 21.04 -13.75 2.17
CA SER A 59 20.64 -14.16 3.51
C SER A 59 19.16 -14.55 3.47
N ARG A 60 18.85 -15.83 3.74
CA ARG A 60 17.47 -16.31 3.85
C ARG A 60 16.72 -15.65 5.01
N ASP A 61 17.42 -14.97 5.92
CA ASP A 61 16.83 -14.26 7.05
C ASP A 61 16.52 -12.80 6.69
N ILE A 62 15.49 -12.63 5.86
CA ILE A 62 14.95 -11.31 5.46
C ILE A 62 14.42 -10.55 6.69
N HIS A 63 13.93 -11.25 7.70
CA HIS A 63 13.34 -10.64 8.89
C HIS A 63 14.40 -9.88 9.70
N SER A 64 15.55 -10.50 9.98
CA SER A 64 16.65 -9.83 10.69
C SER A 64 17.26 -8.68 9.89
N LEU A 65 17.24 -8.76 8.55
CA LEU A 65 17.73 -7.70 7.67
C LEU A 65 16.78 -6.49 7.66
N ALA A 66 15.48 -6.72 7.49
CA ALA A 66 14.48 -5.67 7.41
C ALA A 66 14.15 -5.06 8.78
N PHE A 67 14.14 -5.89 9.83
CA PHE A 67 13.71 -5.50 11.18
C PHE A 67 14.66 -6.06 12.26
N PRO A 68 15.92 -5.57 12.32
CA PRO A 68 16.94 -6.12 13.21
C PRO A 68 16.54 -6.06 14.71
N TYR A 69 15.84 -5.01 15.12
CA TYR A 69 15.34 -4.86 16.48
C TYR A 69 14.25 -5.89 16.84
N PHE A 70 13.33 -6.22 15.90
CA PHE A 70 12.34 -7.27 16.14
C PHE A 70 12.99 -8.64 16.21
N ALA A 71 13.95 -8.94 15.33
CA ALA A 71 14.69 -10.19 15.39
C ALA A 71 15.45 -10.36 16.72
N ARG A 72 16.07 -9.29 17.24
CA ARG A 72 16.72 -9.30 18.55
C ARG A 72 15.72 -9.51 19.68
N TRP A 73 14.65 -8.72 19.75
CA TRP A 73 13.66 -8.85 20.81
C TRP A 73 12.97 -10.20 20.78
N GLN A 74 12.75 -10.78 19.60
CA GLN A 74 12.22 -12.14 19.47
C GLN A 74 13.17 -13.19 20.07
N LYS A 75 14.50 -13.01 19.95
CA LYS A 75 15.49 -13.90 20.60
C LYS A 75 15.49 -13.75 22.13
N LEU A 76 15.27 -12.54 22.65
CA LEU A 76 15.33 -12.24 24.08
C LEU A 76 14.01 -12.53 24.82
N HIS A 77 12.88 -12.26 24.19
CA HIS A 77 11.54 -12.29 24.80
C HIS A 77 10.64 -13.38 24.20
N GLY A 78 11.12 -14.12 23.20
CA GLY A 78 10.37 -15.19 22.55
C GLY A 78 9.49 -14.71 21.40
N LYS A 79 8.61 -15.61 20.93
CA LYS A 79 7.76 -15.37 19.74
C LYS A 79 6.61 -14.39 19.98
N VAL A 80 6.29 -14.08 21.22
CA VAL A 80 5.22 -13.15 21.59
C VAL A 80 5.77 -12.19 22.64
N PHE A 81 5.80 -10.90 22.33
CA PHE A 81 6.29 -9.88 23.25
C PHE A 81 5.61 -8.52 23.01
N THR A 82 5.63 -7.65 24.01
CA THR A 82 5.12 -6.27 23.91
C THR A 82 6.24 -5.28 23.72
N TYR A 83 6.11 -4.38 22.76
CA TYR A 83 6.96 -3.20 22.61
C TYR A 83 6.08 -1.94 22.57
N TRP A 84 6.70 -0.76 22.68
CA TRP A 84 5.99 0.50 22.82
C TRP A 84 6.44 1.50 21.77
N LEU A 85 5.48 2.11 21.09
CA LEU A 85 5.69 3.31 20.28
C LEU A 85 5.17 4.50 21.08
N GLY A 86 6.10 5.25 21.68
CA GLY A 86 5.76 6.27 22.66
C GLY A 86 5.02 5.70 23.87
N THR A 87 3.77 6.10 24.05
CA THR A 87 2.87 5.64 25.12
C THR A 87 1.87 4.60 24.67
N GLU A 88 1.96 4.12 23.42
CA GLU A 88 1.07 3.11 22.85
C GLU A 88 1.75 1.74 22.82
N PRO A 89 1.18 0.71 23.48
CA PRO A 89 1.70 -0.64 23.43
C PRO A 89 1.32 -1.34 22.13
N PHE A 90 2.23 -2.17 21.65
CA PHE A 90 2.07 -3.05 20.50
C PHE A 90 2.49 -4.46 20.88
N VAL A 91 1.70 -5.46 20.49
CA VAL A 91 2.04 -6.86 20.69
C VAL A 91 2.61 -7.41 19.38
N TYR A 92 3.86 -7.85 19.43
CA TYR A 92 4.49 -8.61 18.36
C TYR A 92 4.15 -10.09 18.52
N ILE A 93 3.78 -10.74 17.42
CA ILE A 93 3.35 -12.15 17.41
C ILE A 93 3.97 -12.85 16.20
N ALA A 94 4.87 -13.80 16.48
CA ALA A 94 5.48 -14.72 15.52
C ALA A 94 5.17 -16.19 15.84
N ASP A 95 4.14 -16.44 16.67
CA ASP A 95 3.63 -17.78 16.96
C ASP A 95 2.39 -18.08 16.10
N PRO A 96 2.46 -19.02 15.13
CA PRO A 96 1.34 -19.38 14.28
C PRO A 96 0.11 -19.88 15.04
N GLU A 97 0.30 -20.64 16.12
CA GLU A 97 -0.82 -21.19 16.90
C GLU A 97 -1.54 -20.08 17.68
N PHE A 98 -0.79 -19.09 18.15
CA PHE A 98 -1.37 -17.89 18.77
C PHE A 98 -2.18 -17.08 17.75
N ILE A 99 -1.64 -16.84 16.55
CA ILE A 99 -2.34 -16.12 15.48
C ILE A 99 -3.62 -16.87 15.10
N LYS A 100 -3.55 -18.20 14.96
CA LYS A 100 -4.72 -19.04 14.65
C LYS A 100 -5.81 -18.89 15.71
N LYS A 101 -5.47 -19.06 17.00
CA LYS A 101 -6.43 -18.90 18.12
C LYS A 101 -7.02 -17.49 18.17
N MET A 102 -6.19 -16.45 18.00
CA MET A 102 -6.66 -15.07 17.97
C MET A 102 -7.63 -14.85 16.80
N SER A 103 -7.27 -15.31 15.61
CA SER A 103 -8.08 -15.11 14.40
C SER A 103 -9.45 -15.80 14.45
N ALA A 104 -9.56 -16.90 15.21
CA ALA A 104 -10.84 -17.56 15.47
C ALA A 104 -11.71 -16.80 16.49
N GLY A 105 -11.09 -16.13 17.48
CA GLY A 105 -11.79 -15.40 18.54
C GLY A 105 -12.10 -13.94 18.23
N VAL A 106 -11.36 -13.32 17.31
CA VAL A 106 -11.54 -11.91 16.93
C VAL A 106 -12.33 -11.84 15.62
N MET A 107 -13.53 -11.27 15.67
CA MET A 107 -14.31 -11.04 14.45
C MET A 107 -13.48 -10.18 13.48
N GLY A 108 -13.56 -10.47 12.18
CA GLY A 108 -12.84 -9.74 11.12
C GLY A 108 -13.04 -8.22 11.16
N LYS A 109 -14.16 -7.75 11.72
CA LYS A 109 -14.48 -6.33 11.90
C LYS A 109 -13.83 -5.66 13.12
N SER A 110 -13.17 -6.43 13.98
CA SER A 110 -12.70 -6.04 15.32
C SER A 110 -11.19 -6.21 15.56
N TRP A 111 -10.41 -6.35 14.49
CA TRP A 111 -8.95 -6.43 14.59
C TRP A 111 -8.28 -5.16 15.16
N GLY A 112 -9.04 -4.09 15.39
CA GLY A 112 -8.59 -2.97 16.22
C GLY A 112 -7.41 -2.24 15.59
N LYS A 113 -7.59 -1.69 14.37
CA LYS A 113 -6.56 -0.84 13.77
C LYS A 113 -6.24 0.29 14.75
N PRO A 114 -4.97 0.40 15.19
CA PRO A 114 -4.64 1.32 16.28
C PRO A 114 -5.14 2.74 16.00
N THR A 115 -5.88 3.33 16.94
CA THR A 115 -6.39 4.71 16.81
C THR A 115 -5.29 5.74 16.60
N VAL A 116 -4.08 5.43 17.06
CA VAL A 116 -2.89 6.23 16.80
C VAL A 116 -2.65 6.39 15.29
N PHE A 117 -2.89 5.34 14.50
CA PHE A 117 -2.73 5.40 13.05
C PHE A 117 -3.91 6.03 12.32
N LYS A 118 -5.12 6.02 12.88
CA LYS A 118 -6.28 6.72 12.30
C LYS A 118 -6.04 8.24 12.22
N ARG A 119 -5.50 8.81 13.31
CA ARG A 119 -5.11 10.23 13.35
C ARG A 119 -3.94 10.55 12.42
N ASP A 120 -3.03 9.60 12.25
CA ASP A 120 -1.79 9.82 11.50
C ASP A 120 -1.91 9.61 9.99
N ARG A 121 -2.72 8.64 9.54
CA ARG A 121 -2.76 8.13 8.16
C ARG A 121 -4.09 8.33 7.43
N GLY A 122 -5.11 8.82 8.13
CA GLY A 122 -6.40 9.15 7.53
C GLY A 122 -7.31 7.95 7.25
N PRO A 123 -8.55 8.22 6.81
CA PRO A 123 -9.62 7.24 6.74
C PRO A 123 -9.45 6.09 5.74
N PRO A 124 -9.03 6.25 4.46
CA PRO A 124 -9.26 5.19 3.46
C PRO A 124 -8.53 3.88 3.76
N VAL A 125 -7.39 3.93 4.45
CA VAL A 125 -6.60 2.73 4.80
C VAL A 125 -6.94 2.21 6.20
N MET A 126 -7.49 3.05 7.08
CA MET A 126 -7.66 2.76 8.52
C MET A 126 -9.11 2.57 8.96
N VAL A 127 -10.05 2.40 8.02
CA VAL A 127 -11.44 2.02 8.31
C VAL A 127 -11.52 0.65 9.00
N GLU A 128 -12.48 0.50 9.92
CA GLU A 128 -12.78 -0.71 10.69
C GLU A 128 -14.29 -0.94 10.80
N GLY A 129 -14.71 -2.03 11.44
CA GLY A 129 -16.11 -2.26 11.72
C GLY A 129 -16.93 -2.45 10.46
N ASP A 130 -18.19 -2.01 10.52
CA ASP A 130 -19.15 -2.19 9.43
C ASP A 130 -18.80 -1.33 8.20
N GLU A 131 -18.11 -0.20 8.39
CA GLU A 131 -17.63 0.63 7.27
C GLU A 131 -16.54 -0.10 6.47
N TRP A 132 -15.63 -0.84 7.14
CA TRP A 132 -14.66 -1.69 6.45
C TRP A 132 -15.34 -2.84 5.72
N VAL A 133 -16.36 -3.46 6.34
CA VAL A 133 -17.16 -4.52 5.70
C VAL A 133 -17.82 -3.97 4.43
N ARG A 134 -18.42 -2.78 4.50
CA ARG A 134 -19.03 -2.10 3.35
C ARG A 134 -18.02 -1.84 2.24
N HIS A 135 -16.87 -1.23 2.54
CA HIS A 135 -15.83 -0.97 1.53
C HIS A 135 -15.33 -2.26 0.89
N ARG A 136 -15.08 -3.30 1.69
CA ARG A 136 -14.65 -4.60 1.20
C ARG A 136 -15.71 -5.25 0.30
N HIS A 137 -16.97 -5.17 0.68
CA HIS A 137 -18.07 -5.72 -0.11
C HIS A 137 -18.18 -5.04 -1.48
N LEU A 138 -17.97 -3.73 -1.57
CA LEU A 138 -17.98 -2.99 -2.83
C LEU A 138 -16.81 -3.35 -3.76
N ILE A 139 -15.60 -3.54 -3.19
CA ILE A 139 -14.38 -3.74 -3.98
C ILE A 139 -14.16 -5.21 -4.37
N THR A 140 -14.56 -6.16 -3.52
CA THR A 140 -14.28 -7.60 -3.72
C THR A 140 -14.77 -8.14 -5.08
N PRO A 141 -15.97 -7.79 -5.59
CA PRO A 141 -16.44 -8.26 -6.89
C PRO A 141 -15.53 -7.91 -8.07
N ALA A 142 -14.80 -6.79 -8.01
CA ALA A 142 -13.86 -6.41 -9.07
C ALA A 142 -12.69 -7.41 -9.21
N PHE A 143 -12.37 -8.16 -8.15
CA PHE A 143 -11.24 -9.09 -8.10
C PHE A 143 -11.68 -10.57 -8.09
N THR A 144 -12.80 -10.89 -8.73
CA THR A 144 -13.19 -12.29 -8.97
C THR A 144 -12.24 -12.96 -9.97
N GLN A 145 -12.17 -14.30 -9.95
CA GLN A 145 -11.32 -15.05 -10.87
C GLN A 145 -11.62 -14.73 -12.35
N ALA A 146 -12.89 -14.55 -12.72
CA ALA A 146 -13.30 -14.19 -14.07
C ALA A 146 -12.78 -12.80 -14.47
N ASN A 147 -12.93 -11.81 -13.59
CA ASN A 147 -12.47 -10.45 -13.85
C ASN A 147 -10.94 -10.38 -13.93
N VAL A 148 -10.23 -11.05 -13.02
CA VAL A 148 -8.76 -11.13 -13.07
C VAL A 148 -8.28 -11.81 -14.35
N LYS A 149 -8.97 -12.85 -14.83
CA LYS A 149 -8.67 -13.46 -16.14
C LYS A 149 -8.89 -12.48 -17.29
N GLY A 150 -9.96 -11.68 -17.24
CA GLY A 150 -10.21 -10.62 -18.23
C GLY A 150 -9.13 -9.54 -18.26
N MET A 151 -8.52 -9.24 -17.11
CA MET A 151 -7.42 -8.27 -16.98
C MET A 151 -6.06 -8.83 -17.44
N ALA A 152 -5.89 -10.15 -17.50
CA ALA A 152 -4.59 -10.80 -17.69
C ALA A 152 -3.90 -10.44 -19.02
N SER A 153 -4.67 -10.24 -20.10
CA SER A 153 -4.13 -9.84 -21.40
C SER A 153 -3.48 -8.45 -21.32
N LEU A 154 -4.16 -7.48 -20.70
CA LEU A 154 -3.66 -6.12 -20.48
C LEU A 154 -2.41 -6.13 -19.59
N MET A 155 -2.40 -6.96 -18.54
CA MET A 155 -1.24 -7.14 -17.68
C MET A 155 -0.02 -7.66 -18.44
N ALA A 156 -0.23 -8.69 -19.27
CA ALA A 156 0.84 -9.30 -20.07
C ALA A 156 1.36 -8.33 -21.13
N GLU A 157 0.47 -7.56 -21.76
CA GLU A 157 0.85 -6.53 -22.73
C GLU A 157 1.73 -5.43 -22.10
N SER A 158 1.34 -4.89 -20.95
CA SER A 158 2.15 -3.89 -20.23
C SER A 158 3.52 -4.43 -19.82
N ALA A 159 3.59 -5.68 -19.35
CA ALA A 159 4.87 -6.32 -19.05
C ALA A 159 5.74 -6.51 -20.31
N LYS A 160 5.14 -6.88 -21.43
CA LYS A 160 5.84 -7.01 -22.73
C LYS A 160 6.37 -5.65 -23.20
N ASN A 161 5.58 -4.59 -23.07
CA ASN A 161 6.01 -3.22 -23.42
C ASN A 161 7.19 -2.76 -22.55
N MET A 162 7.18 -3.07 -21.25
CA MET A 162 8.33 -2.83 -20.38
C MET A 162 9.60 -3.53 -20.89
N LEU A 163 9.51 -4.83 -21.22
CA LEU A 163 10.64 -5.59 -21.74
C LEU A 163 11.15 -5.05 -23.08
N HIS A 164 10.27 -4.60 -23.97
CA HIS A 164 10.67 -3.94 -25.21
C HIS A 164 11.43 -2.64 -24.96
N ARG A 165 10.98 -1.81 -23.99
CA ARG A 165 11.71 -0.59 -23.58
C ARG A 165 13.10 -0.92 -23.04
N TRP A 166 13.21 -1.96 -22.21
CA TRP A 166 14.50 -2.41 -21.67
C TRP A 166 15.45 -2.89 -22.78
N ALA A 167 14.94 -3.71 -23.71
CA ALA A 167 15.71 -4.18 -24.86
C ALA A 167 16.20 -3.01 -25.73
N ALA A 168 15.35 -1.99 -25.95
CA ALA A 168 15.71 -0.80 -26.71
C ALA A 168 16.83 0.01 -26.03
N LEU A 169 16.76 0.19 -24.70
CA LEU A 169 17.80 0.88 -23.92
C LEU A 169 19.14 0.14 -23.98
N ILE A 170 19.12 -1.18 -23.85
CA ILE A 170 20.32 -2.02 -23.95
C ILE A 170 20.93 -1.88 -25.35
N ASN A 171 20.09 -1.96 -26.39
CA ASN A 171 20.54 -1.83 -27.78
C ASN A 171 21.06 -0.42 -28.12
N SER A 172 20.61 0.62 -27.42
CA SER A 172 21.12 1.99 -27.58
C SER A 172 22.44 2.26 -26.83
N GLY A 173 23.04 1.24 -26.21
CA GLY A 173 24.31 1.35 -25.49
C GLY A 173 24.17 1.79 -24.03
N ASN A 174 22.95 1.87 -23.48
CA ASN A 174 22.77 2.08 -22.04
C ASN A 174 23.00 0.75 -21.30
N THR A 175 23.89 0.75 -20.32
CA THR A 175 24.26 -0.45 -19.56
C THR A 175 23.53 -0.59 -18.22
N GLU A 176 22.78 0.44 -17.82
CA GLU A 176 22.12 0.50 -16.52
C GLU A 176 20.62 0.74 -16.67
N ILE A 177 19.83 -0.01 -15.90
CA ILE A 177 18.37 0.10 -15.84
C ILE A 177 17.97 0.26 -14.37
N ASP A 178 17.21 1.32 -14.07
CA ASP A 178 16.56 1.49 -12.77
C ASP A 178 15.33 0.57 -12.68
N VAL A 179 15.54 -0.64 -12.16
CA VAL A 179 14.51 -1.68 -12.06
C VAL A 179 13.36 -1.25 -11.14
N GLU A 180 13.63 -0.51 -10.07
CA GLU A 180 12.58 -0.05 -9.14
C GLU A 180 11.61 0.89 -9.87
N LYS A 181 12.16 1.91 -10.53
CA LYS A 181 11.36 2.88 -11.29
C LYS A 181 10.55 2.20 -12.39
N GLU A 182 11.17 1.31 -13.14
CA GLU A 182 10.53 0.62 -14.26
C GLU A 182 9.40 -0.32 -13.84
N ILE A 183 9.59 -1.09 -12.76
CA ILE A 183 8.54 -1.96 -12.21
C ILE A 183 7.38 -1.12 -11.66
N ILE A 184 7.66 -0.03 -10.95
CA ILE A 184 6.60 0.82 -10.38
C ILE A 184 5.79 1.49 -11.49
N ASN A 185 6.45 1.99 -12.54
CA ASN A 185 5.76 2.58 -13.70
C ASN A 185 4.86 1.55 -14.39
N THR A 186 5.39 0.34 -14.61
CA THR A 186 4.62 -0.75 -15.25
C THR A 186 3.44 -1.21 -14.39
N ALA A 187 3.60 -1.26 -13.06
CA ALA A 187 2.49 -1.52 -12.15
C ALA A 187 1.42 -0.40 -12.21
N GLY A 188 1.83 0.85 -12.35
CA GLY A 188 0.93 1.98 -12.59
C GLY A 188 0.14 1.83 -13.90
N GLU A 189 0.83 1.49 -15.00
CA GLU A 189 0.17 1.22 -16.29
C GLU A 189 -0.86 0.09 -16.18
N ILE A 190 -0.51 -1.00 -15.51
CA ILE A 190 -1.43 -2.12 -15.30
C ILE A 190 -2.67 -1.63 -14.56
N ILE A 191 -2.51 -0.92 -13.43
CA ILE A 191 -3.65 -0.42 -12.65
C ILE A 191 -4.51 0.53 -13.48
N ALA A 192 -3.91 1.42 -14.28
CA ALA A 192 -4.62 2.32 -15.19
C ALA A 192 -5.51 1.57 -16.18
N LYS A 193 -4.90 0.64 -16.93
CA LYS A 193 -5.58 -0.14 -17.96
C LYS A 193 -6.66 -1.04 -17.37
N THR A 194 -6.35 -1.78 -16.29
CA THR A 194 -7.26 -2.80 -15.77
C THR A 194 -8.36 -2.23 -14.88
N SER A 195 -8.13 -1.11 -14.19
CA SER A 195 -9.10 -0.56 -13.23
C SER A 195 -9.92 0.58 -13.81
N PHE A 196 -9.37 1.33 -14.77
CA PHE A 196 -9.99 2.54 -15.29
C PHE A 196 -10.12 2.56 -16.82
N GLY A 197 -9.55 1.59 -17.55
CA GLY A 197 -9.61 1.57 -19.01
C GLY A 197 -8.85 2.72 -19.69
N ILE A 198 -8.03 3.47 -18.96
CA ILE A 198 -7.30 4.65 -19.47
C ILE A 198 -5.86 4.32 -19.88
N SER A 199 -5.30 5.13 -20.78
CA SER A 199 -3.89 5.02 -21.20
C SER A 199 -2.91 5.50 -20.11
N TYR A 200 -1.67 5.00 -20.15
CA TYR A 200 -0.63 5.33 -19.16
C TYR A 200 -0.30 6.82 -19.09
N GLU A 201 -0.27 7.51 -20.24
CA GLU A 201 0.11 8.94 -20.33
C GLU A 201 -0.80 9.84 -19.49
N HIS A 202 -2.10 9.51 -19.44
CA HIS A 202 -3.08 10.22 -18.62
C HIS A 202 -2.95 9.84 -17.13
N ALA A 203 -2.71 8.55 -16.86
CA ALA A 203 -2.59 8.03 -15.50
C ALA A 203 -1.27 8.41 -14.80
N GLU A 204 -0.20 8.71 -15.53
CA GLU A 204 1.14 8.98 -14.97
C GLU A 204 1.13 10.19 -14.01
N LYS A 205 0.53 11.32 -14.42
CA LYS A 205 0.41 12.52 -13.56
C LYS A 205 -0.29 12.21 -12.25
N VAL A 206 -1.27 11.32 -12.33
CA VAL A 206 -2.15 10.93 -11.25
C VAL A 206 -1.43 9.96 -10.29
N PHE A 207 -0.71 8.96 -10.81
CA PHE A 207 0.14 8.07 -10.01
C PHE A 207 1.28 8.80 -9.31
N ASN A 208 1.94 9.73 -9.99
CA ASN A 208 3.02 10.53 -9.40
C ASN A 208 2.53 11.36 -8.19
N LYS A 209 1.32 11.91 -8.29
CA LYS A 209 0.64 12.58 -7.17
C LYS A 209 0.36 11.62 -6.01
N LEU A 210 -0.20 10.44 -6.28
CA LEU A 210 -0.45 9.42 -5.25
C LEU A 210 0.84 8.96 -4.58
N ARG A 211 1.91 8.72 -5.35
CA ARG A 211 3.21 8.29 -4.83
C ARG A 211 3.82 9.36 -3.94
N THR A 212 3.75 10.62 -4.36
CA THR A 212 4.19 11.77 -3.55
C THR A 212 3.43 11.83 -2.23
N MET A 213 2.11 11.64 -2.26
CA MET A 213 1.28 11.58 -1.06
C MET A 213 1.66 10.39 -0.16
N GLN A 214 1.80 9.18 -0.71
CA GLN A 214 2.20 7.98 0.05
C GLN A 214 3.56 8.21 0.72
N PHE A 215 4.57 8.64 -0.03
CA PHE A 215 5.90 8.93 0.52
C PHE A 215 5.82 9.98 1.65
N THR A 216 5.00 11.01 1.45
CA THR A 216 4.78 12.06 2.45
C THR A 216 4.08 11.55 3.72
N LEU A 217 3.09 10.66 3.58
CA LEU A 217 2.36 10.04 4.70
C LEU A 217 3.24 9.06 5.50
N PHE A 218 4.15 8.37 4.82
CA PHE A 218 4.96 7.28 5.39
C PHE A 218 6.42 7.66 5.69
N LYS A 219 6.84 8.91 5.50
CA LYS A 219 8.21 9.37 5.81
C LYS A 219 8.57 9.07 7.27
N SER A 220 9.69 8.35 7.45
CA SER A 220 10.05 7.50 8.61
C SER A 220 10.34 8.18 9.94
N THR A 221 10.00 9.46 10.13
CA THR A 221 10.38 10.20 11.36
C THR A 221 9.19 10.53 12.26
N ARG A 222 8.09 9.77 12.19
CA ARG A 222 6.92 10.07 13.01
C ARG A 222 6.99 9.41 14.39
N TYR A 223 6.88 10.22 15.43
CA TYR A 223 6.85 9.80 16.83
C TYR A 223 5.46 9.25 17.19
N VAL A 224 5.11 8.10 16.60
CA VAL A 224 3.83 7.41 16.83
C VAL A 224 3.64 7.20 18.34
N GLY A 225 2.48 7.58 18.86
CA GLY A 225 2.10 7.39 20.26
C GLY A 225 2.86 8.25 21.27
N VAL A 226 3.75 9.16 20.82
CA VAL A 226 4.49 10.06 21.70
C VAL A 226 3.64 11.30 22.02
N PRO A 227 3.46 11.65 23.30
CA PRO A 227 2.79 12.89 23.69
C PRO A 227 3.41 14.10 22.99
N TYR A 228 2.57 14.96 22.40
CA TYR A 228 2.98 16.12 21.60
C TYR A 228 3.93 15.83 20.43
N GLY A 229 4.07 14.58 19.97
CA GLY A 229 4.91 14.22 18.82
C GLY A 229 4.55 14.98 17.54
N ASN A 230 3.29 15.43 17.42
CA ASN A 230 2.80 16.25 16.32
C ASN A 230 3.36 17.68 16.34
N LEU A 231 3.74 18.23 17.50
CA LEU A 231 4.40 19.53 17.61
C LEU A 231 5.88 19.44 17.26
N ILE A 232 6.50 18.29 17.53
CA ILE A 232 7.93 18.02 17.24
C ILE A 232 8.16 17.85 15.72
N ASN A 233 7.15 17.39 14.97
CA ASN A 233 7.20 17.22 13.51
C ASN A 233 6.02 17.93 12.80
N TYR A 234 5.64 19.11 13.26
CA TYR A 234 4.49 19.84 12.75
C TYR A 234 4.66 20.18 11.25
N VAL A 235 3.94 19.46 10.39
CA VAL A 235 3.70 19.86 9.00
C VAL A 235 2.20 19.72 8.70
N PRO A 236 1.39 20.75 8.98
CA PRO A 236 -0.06 20.72 8.84
C PRO A 236 -0.52 20.55 7.37
N GLU A 237 0.32 20.96 6.41
CA GLU A 237 -0.01 21.06 5.00
C GLU A 237 -0.14 19.71 4.26
N ARG A 238 0.29 18.61 4.87
CA ARG A 238 0.44 17.30 4.20
C ARG A 238 -0.82 16.43 4.20
N TYR A 239 -1.64 16.51 5.25
CA TYR A 239 -2.86 15.70 5.39
C TYR A 239 -4.01 16.26 4.54
N GLU A 240 -4.20 17.57 4.61
CA GLU A 240 -5.23 18.26 3.83
C GLU A 240 -4.87 18.25 2.34
N SER A 241 -3.59 18.43 1.98
CA SER A 241 -3.13 18.23 0.60
C SER A 241 -3.32 16.79 0.14
N GLY A 242 -2.98 15.77 0.95
CA GLY A 242 -3.13 14.37 0.55
C GLY A 242 -4.59 13.95 0.31
N THR A 243 -5.50 14.35 1.20
CA THR A 243 -6.93 14.08 1.04
C THR A 243 -7.55 14.89 -0.11
N LYS A 244 -7.18 16.16 -0.28
CA LYS A 244 -7.56 16.96 -1.46
C LYS A 244 -6.99 16.38 -2.75
N MET A 245 -5.77 15.84 -2.75
CA MET A 245 -5.16 15.18 -3.90
C MET A 245 -5.83 13.85 -4.23
N CYS A 246 -6.25 13.06 -3.23
CA CYS A 246 -7.07 11.86 -3.44
C CYS A 246 -8.47 12.18 -3.97
N ALA A 247 -9.08 13.26 -3.48
CA ALA A 247 -10.37 13.73 -4.01
C ALA A 247 -10.22 14.24 -5.46
N GLN A 248 -9.13 14.95 -5.77
CA GLN A 248 -8.77 15.31 -7.14
C GLN A 248 -8.46 14.07 -8.00
N TYR A 249 -7.85 13.03 -7.45
CA TYR A 249 -7.57 11.75 -8.11
C TYR A 249 -8.87 11.07 -8.54
N LEU A 250 -9.81 10.88 -7.60
CA LEU A 250 -11.11 10.28 -7.90
C LEU A 250 -11.92 11.17 -8.85
N GLY A 251 -11.87 12.50 -8.68
CA GLY A 251 -12.54 13.45 -9.55
C GLY A 251 -11.98 13.49 -10.98
N ALA A 252 -10.65 13.41 -11.14
CA ALA A 252 -10.01 13.37 -12.46
C ALA A 252 -10.32 12.07 -13.19
N ILE A 253 -10.21 10.93 -12.51
CA ILE A 253 -10.58 9.62 -13.06
C ILE A 253 -12.05 9.58 -13.43
N TYR A 254 -12.94 10.07 -12.57
CA TYR A 254 -14.36 10.13 -12.87
C TYR A 254 -14.65 11.00 -14.10
N LYS A 255 -14.00 12.16 -14.21
CA LYS A 255 -14.14 13.05 -15.37
C LYS A 255 -13.63 12.41 -16.66
N GLU A 256 -12.53 11.66 -16.60
CA GLU A 256 -11.92 10.98 -17.75
C GLU A 256 -12.75 9.77 -18.19
N LEU A 257 -13.29 9.00 -17.24
CA LEU A 257 -14.26 7.93 -17.50
C LEU A 257 -15.51 8.50 -18.21
N THR A 258 -16.08 9.60 -17.71
CA THR A 258 -17.26 10.23 -18.35
C THR A 258 -16.98 10.82 -19.74
N LEU A 259 -15.73 11.22 -20.02
CA LEU A 259 -15.34 11.70 -21.36
C LEU A 259 -15.13 10.54 -22.33
N THR A 260 -14.67 9.39 -21.84
CA THR A 260 -14.49 8.18 -22.65
C THR A 260 -15.84 7.56 -23.02
N ASP A 261 -16.80 7.57 -22.10
CA ASP A 261 -18.19 7.15 -22.36
C ASP A 261 -18.86 8.07 -23.41
N ALA A 262 -18.70 9.40 -23.28
CA ALA A 262 -19.26 10.37 -24.24
C ALA A 262 -18.69 10.22 -25.67
N GLN A 263 -17.40 9.90 -25.81
CA GLN A 263 -16.78 9.65 -27.12
C GLN A 263 -17.21 8.30 -27.74
N SER A 264 -17.54 7.31 -26.91
CA SER A 264 -18.07 6.03 -27.38
C SER A 264 -19.53 6.11 -27.83
N GLU A 265 -20.33 7.04 -27.28
CA GLU A 265 -21.69 7.32 -27.71
C GLU A 265 -21.74 8.11 -29.03
N GLU A 266 -20.86 9.10 -29.24
CA GLU A 266 -20.75 9.85 -30.52
C GLU A 266 -20.31 8.96 -31.71
N GLN A 267 -19.39 8.01 -31.49
CA GLN A 267 -18.95 7.08 -32.55
C GLN A 267 -20.00 6.04 -32.93
N ASN A 268 -20.92 5.69 -32.03
CA ASN A 268 -22.04 4.81 -32.35
C ASN A 268 -23.19 5.55 -33.07
N SER A 269 -23.40 6.84 -32.80
CA SER A 269 -24.41 7.63 -33.53
C SER A 269 -24.02 7.95 -34.98
N ASP A 270 -22.73 8.02 -35.29
CA ASP A 270 -22.25 8.27 -36.66
C ASP A 270 -22.26 7.00 -37.54
N ASN A 271 -22.20 5.80 -36.94
CA ASN A 271 -22.27 4.55 -37.68
C ASN A 271 -23.71 4.15 -38.07
N ASP A 272 -24.71 4.54 -37.27
CA ASP A 272 -26.13 4.26 -37.60
C ASP A 272 -26.68 5.19 -38.71
N ASN A 273 -26.00 6.30 -39.02
CA ASN A 273 -26.41 7.24 -40.07
C ASN A 273 -25.81 6.94 -41.46
N ASN A 274 -25.04 5.86 -41.62
CA ASN A 274 -24.33 5.54 -42.87
C ASN A 274 -24.77 4.21 -43.52
N VAL A 275 -25.89 3.63 -43.08
CA VAL A 275 -26.50 2.44 -43.68
C VAL A 275 -27.90 2.80 -44.17
N ASP A 276 -28.00 3.64 -45.19
CA ASP A 276 -29.20 3.74 -46.04
C ASP A 276 -28.86 4.48 -47.33
N GLU A 277 -28.11 3.84 -48.23
CA GLU A 277 -28.20 4.10 -49.68
C GLU A 277 -27.45 3.02 -50.47
N SER A 278 -28.15 1.95 -50.82
CA SER A 278 -28.04 1.28 -52.14
C SER A 278 -29.03 0.12 -52.17
N GLY A 279 -30.12 0.35 -52.90
CA GLY A 279 -31.13 -0.66 -53.15
C GLY A 279 -30.61 -1.80 -54.03
N ASP A 280 -31.23 -2.96 -53.86
CA ASP A 280 -31.39 -3.91 -54.96
C ASP A 280 -32.72 -4.65 -54.76
N GLU A 281 -33.72 -4.27 -55.55
CA GLU A 281 -34.97 -5.00 -55.70
C GLU A 281 -34.69 -6.24 -56.56
N THR A 282 -34.89 -7.44 -56.01
CA THR A 282 -35.17 -8.62 -56.84
C THR A 282 -36.43 -9.35 -56.35
N PRO A 283 -37.36 -9.71 -57.26
CA PRO A 283 -38.66 -10.24 -56.87
C PRO A 283 -38.64 -11.78 -56.83
N PHE A 284 -39.13 -12.37 -55.75
CA PHE A 284 -39.43 -13.80 -55.69
C PHE A 284 -40.85 -14.09 -56.20
N PRO A 285 -41.05 -15.17 -56.99
CA PRO A 285 -42.34 -15.56 -57.53
C PRO A 285 -43.17 -16.36 -56.52
N ARG A 286 -44.50 -16.32 -56.69
CA ARG A 286 -45.49 -17.16 -56.03
C ARG A 286 -45.62 -18.53 -56.71
N GLU A 287 -46.36 -19.40 -56.01
CA GLU A 287 -46.96 -20.71 -56.40
C GLU A 287 -46.09 -21.91 -55.97
N ASP A 288 -46.56 -22.93 -55.24
CA ASP A 288 -47.89 -23.34 -54.73
C ASP A 288 -47.71 -24.16 -53.43
#